data_AF-A0A920R7R9-F1
#
_entry.id   AF-A0A920R7R9-F1
#
_cell.length_a   1.000
_cell.length_b   1.000
_cell.length_c   1.000
_cell.angle_alpha   90.00
_cell.angle_beta   90.00
_cell.angle_gamma   90.00
#
_symmetry.space_group_name_H-M   'P 1'
#
loop_
_entity.id
_entity.type
_entity.pdbx_description
1 polymer ?
#
loop_
_entity_poly.entity_id
_entity_poly.type
_entity_poly.pdbx_seq_one_letter_code
_entity_poly.pdbx_strand_id
1 'polypeptide(L)'
;MLGIIGGTGLYQIDGFKSAGFKRVTTPFSEKRVVVELFKHGEQTVAFLPRHGKDHLIPPHKINYRANIWALQMIGADKIIAINAVGGIHQDTGPGNFAIPNQIIDYTHSRAHTFFKGRSGIRYPYRFY
;
A
#
# COMPACT_ATOMS: atom_id res chain seq x y z
N MET A 1 -6.36 -1.01 -12.51
CA MET A 1 -5.36 -2.07 -12.17
C MET A 1 -5.45 -2.37 -10.69
N LEU A 2 -5.35 -3.63 -10.26
CA LEU A 2 -5.37 -3.95 -8.83
C LEU A 2 -4.00 -3.63 -8.20
N GLY A 3 -4.00 -2.88 -7.10
CA GLY A 3 -2.84 -2.70 -6.21
C GLY A 3 -2.93 -3.63 -5.00
N ILE A 4 -1.81 -4.23 -4.61
CA ILE A 4 -1.67 -5.06 -3.42
C ILE A 4 -0.60 -4.44 -2.54
N ILE A 5 -0.94 -4.19 -1.27
CA ILE A 5 0.02 -3.74 -0.26
C ILE A 5 0.30 -4.91 0.69
N GLY A 6 1.53 -5.40 0.69
CA GLY A 6 1.97 -6.51 1.53
C GLY A 6 2.55 -6.04 2.86
N GLY A 7 1.95 -6.48 3.98
CA GLY A 7 2.47 -6.30 5.33
C GLY A 7 3.57 -7.32 5.68
N THR A 8 3.83 -7.50 6.98
CA THR A 8 4.75 -8.53 7.47
C THR A 8 4.32 -9.91 6.98
N GLY A 9 5.28 -10.68 6.45
CA GLY A 9 5.06 -12.03 5.94
C GLY A 9 4.63 -12.13 4.47
N LEU A 10 4.26 -11.02 3.82
CA LEU A 10 3.96 -10.99 2.39
C LEU A 10 4.91 -10.04 1.67
N TYR A 11 6.06 -10.56 1.28
CA TYR A 11 7.13 -9.79 0.61
C TYR A 11 7.23 -10.06 -0.89
N GLN A 12 6.64 -11.17 -1.33
CA GLN A 12 6.56 -11.58 -2.72
C GLN A 12 5.20 -12.25 -2.94
N ILE A 13 4.72 -12.22 -4.18
CA ILE A 13 3.50 -12.94 -4.56
C ILE A 13 3.92 -14.12 -5.44
N ASP A 14 3.90 -15.31 -4.85
CA ASP A 14 4.18 -16.54 -5.57
C ASP A 14 3.03 -16.88 -6.54
N GLY A 15 3.36 -17.53 -7.66
CA GLY A 15 2.39 -17.94 -8.68
C GLY A 15 2.03 -16.86 -9.71
N PHE A 16 2.60 -15.65 -9.61
CA PHE A 16 2.45 -14.60 -10.62
C PHE A 16 3.72 -14.43 -11.44
N LYS A 17 3.57 -14.21 -12.75
CA LYS A 17 4.74 -13.94 -13.62
C LYS A 17 5.21 -12.51 -13.38
N SER A 18 6.48 -12.34 -13.02
CA SER A 18 7.06 -11.00 -12.89
C SER A 18 6.96 -10.23 -14.21
N ALA A 19 6.52 -8.98 -14.11
CA ALA A 19 6.42 -8.02 -15.23
C ALA A 19 7.32 -6.80 -15.01
N GLY A 20 8.32 -6.93 -14.14
CA GLY A 20 9.26 -5.87 -13.79
C GLY A 20 8.77 -4.97 -12.66
N PHE A 21 9.20 -3.71 -12.65
CA PHE A 21 8.85 -2.73 -11.62
C PHE A 21 8.75 -1.31 -12.21
N LYS A 22 8.06 -0.42 -11.48
CA LYS A 22 8.02 1.01 -11.75
C LYS A 22 8.65 1.78 -10.58
N ARG A 23 9.45 2.79 -10.90
CA ARG A 23 9.99 3.74 -9.91
C ARG A 23 9.24 5.06 -10.05
N VAL A 24 8.45 5.41 -9.04
CA VAL A 24 7.53 6.54 -9.07
C VAL A 24 8.03 7.65 -8.15
N THR A 25 8.26 8.84 -8.71
CA THR A 25 8.49 10.06 -7.94
C THR A 25 7.16 10.53 -7.34
N THR A 26 7.16 10.88 -6.05
CA THR A 26 5.94 11.39 -5.39
C THR A 26 6.24 12.73 -4.71
N PRO A 27 5.24 13.62 -4.54
CA PRO A 27 5.40 14.87 -3.79
C PRO A 27 5.67 14.67 -2.29
N PHE A 28 5.63 13.44 -1.78
CA PHE A 28 5.68 13.12 -0.35
C PHE A 28 6.99 12.48 0.07
N SER A 29 7.87 12.12 -0.87
CA SER A 29 9.11 11.41 -0.60
C SER A 29 10.18 11.83 -1.60
N GLU A 30 11.39 12.11 -1.10
CA GLU A 30 12.58 12.34 -1.93
C GLU A 30 13.02 11.05 -2.64
N LYS A 31 12.83 9.90 -1.97
CA LYS A 31 13.07 8.58 -2.57
C LYS A 31 11.91 8.19 -3.46
N ARG A 32 12.21 7.62 -4.63
CA ARG A 32 11.20 7.03 -5.51
C ARG A 32 10.60 5.79 -4.85
N VAL A 33 9.28 5.68 -4.92
CA VAL A 33 8.57 4.47 -4.52
C VAL A 33 8.76 3.42 -5.60
N VAL A 34 9.18 2.22 -5.22
CA VAL A 34 9.32 1.08 -6.13
C VAL A 34 8.06 0.23 -6.02
N VAL A 35 7.38 0.04 -7.14
CA VAL A 35 6.19 -0.81 -7.23
C VAL A 35 6.49 -1.97 -8.17
N GLU A 36 6.37 -3.19 -7.68
CA GLU A 36 6.57 -4.39 -8.48
C GLU A 36 5.31 -4.66 -9.30
N LEU A 37 5.48 -5.16 -10.53
CA LEU A 37 4.39 -5.49 -11.42
C LEU A 37 4.40 -6.98 -11.69
N PHE A 38 3.20 -7.54 -11.72
CA PHE A 38 2.96 -8.96 -11.91
C PHE A 38 1.87 -9.17 -12.95
N LYS A 39 1.98 -10.25 -13.74
CA LYS A 39 0.96 -10.68 -14.70
C LYS A 39 0.19 -11.89 -14.18
N HIS A 40 -1.13 -11.82 -14.32
CA HIS A 40 -2.07 -12.90 -14.08
C HIS A 40 -3.04 -12.98 -15.26
N GLY A 41 -2.80 -13.90 -16.18
CA GLY A 41 -3.40 -13.85 -17.50
C GLY A 41 -3.11 -12.50 -18.18
N GLU A 42 -4.15 -11.87 -18.71
CA GLU A 42 -4.06 -10.55 -19.36
C GLU A 42 -3.93 -9.39 -18.34
N GLN A 43 -4.29 -9.64 -17.08
CA GLN A 43 -4.33 -8.61 -16.05
C GLN A 43 -2.94 -8.30 -15.52
N THR A 44 -2.66 -7.02 -15.29
CA THR A 44 -1.50 -6.56 -14.52
C THR A 44 -1.93 -6.28 -13.09
N VAL A 45 -1.11 -6.70 -12.13
CA VAL A 45 -1.27 -6.43 -10.70
C VAL A 45 -0.04 -5.66 -10.23
N ALA A 46 -0.26 -4.62 -9.44
CA ALA A 46 0.80 -3.85 -8.78
C ALA A 46 0.98 -4.34 -7.35
N PHE A 47 2.22 -4.55 -6.91
CA PHE A 47 2.56 -4.97 -5.56
C PHE A 47 3.52 -4.00 -4.91
N LEU A 48 3.22 -3.62 -3.66
CA LEU A 48 4.01 -2.70 -2.86
C LEU A 48 4.25 -3.30 -1.47
N PRO A 49 5.49 -3.68 -1.12
CA PRO A 49 5.80 -4.14 0.22
C PRO A 49 5.78 -2.95 1.19
N ARG A 50 4.88 -2.98 2.17
CA ARG A 50 4.60 -1.89 3.11
C ARG A 50 5.83 -1.46 3.92
N HIS A 51 6.71 -2.41 4.23
CA HIS A 51 7.92 -2.21 5.02
C HIS A 51 9.18 -2.04 4.16
N GLY A 52 9.01 -1.89 2.84
CA GLY A 52 10.10 -2.00 1.87
C GLY A 52 10.50 -3.46 1.63
N LYS A 53 11.32 -3.67 0.60
CA LYS A 53 11.76 -5.02 0.17
C LYS A 53 12.51 -5.78 1.27
N ASP A 54 13.32 -5.05 2.04
CA ASP A 54 14.18 -5.64 3.09
C ASP A 54 13.50 -5.63 4.48
N HIS A 55 12.21 -5.27 4.56
CA HIS A 55 11.45 -5.19 5.81
C HIS A 55 12.01 -4.21 6.88
N LEU A 56 12.81 -3.24 6.48
CA LEU A 56 13.54 -2.37 7.42
C LEU A 56 12.75 -1.14 7.89
N ILE A 57 11.60 -0.84 7.28
CA ILE A 57 10.84 0.38 7.61
C ILE A 57 9.82 0.07 8.72
N PRO A 58 9.97 0.60 9.94
CA PRO A 58 9.01 0.35 11.02
C PRO A 58 7.68 1.08 10.75
N PRO A 59 6.55 0.61 11.31
CA PRO A 59 5.20 1.13 11.00
C PRO A 59 5.02 2.64 11.08
N HIS A 60 5.71 3.30 12.02
CA HIS A 60 5.62 4.75 12.27
C HIS A 60 6.47 5.59 11.31
N LYS A 61 7.38 4.97 10.53
CA LYS A 61 8.20 5.63 9.50
C LYS A 61 7.70 5.38 8.08
N ILE A 62 6.67 4.55 7.91
CA ILE A 62 6.10 4.28 6.59
C ILE A 62 5.49 5.56 6.02
N ASN A 63 5.85 5.86 4.77
CA ASN A 63 5.28 6.99 4.05
C ASN A 63 4.02 6.57 3.29
N TYR A 64 2.90 6.44 4.02
CA TYR A 64 1.62 5.99 3.46
C TYR A 64 1.15 6.86 2.28
N ARG A 65 1.37 8.18 2.34
CA ARG A 65 1.02 9.09 1.25
C ARG A 65 1.80 8.80 -0.02
N ALA A 66 3.12 8.61 0.08
CA ALA A 66 3.93 8.24 -1.08
C ALA A 66 3.48 6.90 -1.67
N ASN A 67 3.16 5.90 -0.84
CA ASN A 67 2.74 4.58 -1.31
C ASN A 67 1.42 4.64 -2.08
N ILE A 68 0.39 5.26 -1.50
CA ILE A 68 -0.93 5.39 -2.14
C ILE A 68 -0.84 6.25 -3.40
N TRP A 69 -0.07 7.34 -3.34
CA TRP A 69 0.18 8.18 -4.51
C TRP A 69 0.84 7.40 -5.64
N ALA A 70 1.88 6.62 -5.35
CA ALA A 70 2.59 5.84 -6.36
C ALA A 70 1.69 4.81 -7.04
N LEU A 71 0.82 4.15 -6.27
CA LEU A 71 -0.18 3.21 -6.81
C LEU A 71 -1.18 3.92 -7.73
N GLN A 72 -1.70 5.08 -7.33
CA GLN A 72 -2.60 5.88 -8.17
C GLN A 72 -1.92 6.27 -9.49
N MET A 73 -0.67 6.75 -9.43
CA MET A 73 0.11 7.21 -10.59
C MET A 73 0.32 6.14 -11.66
N ILE A 74 0.39 4.87 -11.25
CA ILE A 74 0.56 3.75 -12.19
C ILE A 74 -0.78 3.17 -12.66
N GLY A 75 -1.92 3.75 -12.25
CA GLY A 75 -3.26 3.37 -12.68
C GLY A 75 -3.95 2.33 -11.78
N ALA A 76 -3.51 2.19 -10.53
CA ALA A 76 -4.26 1.39 -9.57
C ALA A 76 -5.56 2.08 -9.19
N ASP A 77 -6.69 1.39 -9.32
CA ASP A 77 -8.05 1.88 -9.03
C ASP A 77 -8.67 1.20 -7.81
N LYS A 78 -8.14 0.03 -7.44
CA LYS A 78 -8.52 -0.74 -6.24
C LYS A 78 -7.27 -1.17 -5.51
N ILE A 79 -7.35 -1.23 -4.18
CA ILE A 79 -6.24 -1.67 -3.33
C ILE A 79 -6.71 -2.76 -2.38
N ILE A 80 -5.96 -3.86 -2.29
CA ILE A 80 -6.07 -4.86 -1.24
C ILE A 80 -4.82 -4.74 -0.35
N ALA A 81 -5.02 -4.51 0.94
CA ALA A 81 -3.93 -4.49 1.91
C ALA A 81 -3.97 -5.74 2.78
N ILE A 82 -2.87 -6.50 2.79
CA ILE A 82 -2.75 -7.75 3.55
C ILE A 82 -1.84 -7.47 4.75
N ASN A 83 -2.30 -7.75 5.96
CA ASN A 83 -1.59 -7.42 7.19
C ASN A 83 -1.65 -8.59 8.17
N ALA A 84 -0.53 -8.88 8.85
CA ALA A 84 -0.54 -9.72 10.04
C ALA A 84 -1.08 -8.91 11.23
N VAL A 85 -2.01 -9.50 12.00
CA VAL A 85 -2.67 -8.89 13.16
C VAL A 85 -2.89 -9.92 14.25
N GLY A 86 -3.06 -9.46 15.49
CA GLY A 86 -3.54 -10.30 16.60
C GLY A 86 -5.07 -10.25 16.67
N GLY A 87 -5.69 -11.42 16.83
CA GLY A 87 -7.13 -11.51 17.09
C GLY A 87 -7.47 -11.13 18.54
N ILE A 88 -8.61 -10.47 18.72
CA ILE A 88 -9.14 -10.07 20.04
C ILE A 88 -10.51 -10.70 20.34
N HIS A 89 -10.96 -11.59 19.45
CA HIS A 89 -12.18 -12.38 19.60
C HIS A 89 -11.82 -13.88 19.58
N GLN A 90 -12.58 -14.70 20.30
CA GLN A 90 -12.34 -16.15 20.38
C GLN A 90 -12.29 -16.85 19.01
N ASP A 91 -13.08 -16.37 18.04
CA ASP A 91 -13.12 -16.92 16.67
C ASP A 91 -12.00 -16.39 15.75
N THR A 92 -11.12 -15.52 16.26
CA THR A 92 -10.04 -14.88 15.48
C THR A 92 -8.66 -15.42 15.85
N GLY A 93 -8.58 -16.72 16.12
CA GLY A 93 -7.33 -17.41 16.43
C GLY A 93 -6.31 -17.39 15.28
N PRO A 94 -5.05 -17.80 15.54
CA PRO A 94 -4.00 -17.88 14.53
C PRO A 94 -4.41 -18.70 13.30
N GLY A 95 -4.05 -18.23 12.10
CA GLY A 95 -4.38 -18.89 10.83
C GLY A 95 -5.72 -18.48 10.22
N ASN A 96 -6.59 -17.79 10.99
CA ASN A 96 -7.84 -17.29 10.46
C ASN A 96 -7.66 -16.00 9.66
N PHE A 97 -8.45 -15.85 8.60
CA PHE A 97 -8.58 -14.61 7.85
C PHE A 97 -9.76 -13.80 8.36
N ALA A 98 -9.60 -12.49 8.42
CA ALA A 98 -10.67 -11.54 8.71
C ALA A 98 -10.69 -10.44 7.66
N ILE A 99 -11.89 -10.07 7.22
CA ILE A 99 -12.13 -8.92 6.32
C ILE A 99 -12.86 -7.86 7.15
N PRO A 100 -12.13 -6.90 7.77
CA PRO A 100 -12.76 -5.88 8.60
C PRO A 100 -13.55 -4.91 7.73
N ASN A 101 -14.71 -4.46 8.23
CA ASN A 101 -15.55 -3.43 7.61
C ASN A 101 -15.56 -2.11 8.41
N GLN A 102 -14.82 -2.06 9.53
CA GLN A 102 -14.69 -0.93 10.44
C GLN A 102 -13.24 -0.81 10.92
N ILE A 103 -12.87 0.38 11.39
CA ILE A 103 -11.54 0.67 11.93
C ILE A 103 -11.65 1.64 13.11
N ILE A 104 -10.83 1.41 14.13
CA ILE A 104 -10.57 2.38 15.21
C ILE A 104 -9.13 2.84 15.05
N ASP A 105 -8.92 4.14 14.90
CA ASP A 105 -7.59 4.71 14.66
C ASP A 105 -6.97 5.23 15.97
N TYR A 106 -6.02 4.46 16.52
CA TYR A 106 -5.17 4.88 17.65
C TYR A 106 -3.81 5.43 17.20
N THR A 107 -3.62 5.67 15.91
CA THR A 107 -2.34 6.17 15.39
C THR A 107 -2.17 7.65 15.69
N HIS A 108 -0.92 8.05 15.88
CA HIS A 108 -0.53 9.46 16.07
C HIS A 108 0.73 9.77 15.27
N SER A 109 1.00 11.06 15.06
CA SER A 109 2.18 11.58 14.37
C SER A 109 2.36 11.14 12.90
N ARG A 110 1.33 10.54 12.28
CA ARG A 110 1.31 10.16 10.87
C ARG A 110 0.56 11.20 10.05
N ALA A 111 1.11 11.56 8.90
CA ALA A 111 0.40 12.35 7.91
C ALA A 111 -0.71 11.49 7.26
N HIS A 112 -1.97 11.85 7.52
CA HIS A 112 -3.16 11.08 7.13
C HIS A 112 -3.94 11.73 5.96
N THR A 113 -3.45 12.84 5.42
CA THR A 113 -4.10 13.54 4.30
C THR A 113 -3.09 14.05 3.26
N PHE A 114 -3.52 14.07 2.00
CA PHE A 114 -2.79 14.72 0.91
C PHE A 114 -2.93 16.25 0.94
N PHE A 115 -3.98 16.76 1.60
CA PHE A 115 -4.28 18.19 1.63
C PHE A 115 -3.46 18.89 2.73
N LYS A 116 -2.70 19.92 2.34
CA LYS A 116 -1.81 20.68 3.25
C LYS A 116 -2.35 22.06 3.67
N GLY A 117 -3.55 22.44 3.24
CA GLY A 117 -4.19 23.72 3.59
C GLY A 117 -3.60 24.96 2.86
N ARG A 118 -4.46 25.99 2.68
CA ARG A 118 -4.26 27.32 2.05
C ARG A 118 -3.90 27.43 0.57
N SER A 119 -3.56 26.36 -0.11
CA SER A 119 -3.73 26.29 -1.56
C SER A 119 -4.40 24.96 -1.87
N GLY A 120 -5.54 25.04 -2.56
CA GLY A 120 -6.12 23.88 -3.24
C GLY A 120 -5.14 23.45 -4.32
N ILE A 121 -4.07 22.76 -3.94
CA ILE A 121 -3.17 22.13 -4.89
C ILE A 121 -4.02 21.05 -5.54
N ARG A 122 -4.60 21.40 -6.69
CA ARG A 122 -5.12 20.45 -7.66
C ARG A 122 -3.93 19.65 -8.13
N TYR A 123 -3.67 18.57 -7.42
CA TYR A 123 -2.88 17.50 -7.97
C TYR A 123 -3.56 17.04 -9.26
N PRO A 124 -2.81 16.84 -10.37
CA PRO A 124 -3.40 16.52 -11.68
C PRO A 124 -4.18 15.19 -11.68
N TYR A 125 -4.12 14.43 -10.60
CA TYR A 125 -4.83 13.19 -10.39
C TYR A 125 -6.03 13.42 -9.47
N ARG A 126 -7.23 13.22 -10.01
CA ARG A 126 -8.46 13.21 -9.21
C ARG A 126 -8.46 11.98 -8.33
N PHE A 127 -8.33 12.18 -7.02
CA PHE A 127 -8.79 11.25 -6.00
C PHE A 127 -10.26 11.56 -5.72
N TYR A 128 -11.16 11.25 -6.65
CA TYR A 128 -12.61 11.37 -6.50
C TYR A 128 -13.28 10.18 -7.18
#